data_AF-A0A6A5UW72-F1
#
_entry.id   AF-A0A6A5UW72-F1
#
_cell.length_a   1.000
_cell.length_b   1.000
_cell.length_c   1.000
_cell.angle_alpha   90.00
_cell.angle_beta   90.00
_cell.angle_gamma   90.00
#
_symmetry.space_group_name_H-M   'P 1'
#
loop_
_entity.id
_entity.type
_entity.pdbx_description
1 polymer ?
#
loop_
_entity_poly.entity_id
_entity_poly.type
_entity_poly.pdbx_seq_one_letter_code
_entity_poly.pdbx_strand_id
1 'polypeptide(L)'
;MSASLLIPIATSALVQISSIMAVLLPGVFVGVLTYDEERLGEAHLEAFGVGAIRIRIRGIPKGGHLHRVIQKGEEYNQLFMELEMVDAAVDLVNSADAKGEKLEALVLECTQMPPFAEAIQ
;
A
#
# COMPACT_ATOMS: atom_id res chain seq x y z
N MET A 1 -16.16 -6.87 26.81
CA MET A 1 -16.49 -7.38 25.47
C MET A 1 -17.41 -6.35 24.84
N SER A 2 -16.96 -5.65 23.80
CA SER A 2 -17.76 -4.62 23.13
C SER A 2 -18.87 -5.29 22.32
N ALA A 3 -20.10 -4.79 22.40
CA ALA A 3 -21.19 -5.25 21.54
C ALA A 3 -20.85 -4.93 20.09
N SER A 4 -20.79 -5.93 19.23
CA SER A 4 -20.53 -5.73 17.80
C SER A 4 -21.66 -4.94 17.16
N LEU A 5 -21.32 -3.90 16.41
CA LEU A 5 -22.27 -3.14 15.61
C LEU A 5 -22.84 -4.05 14.51
N LEU A 6 -24.16 -3.99 14.27
CA LEU A 6 -24.84 -4.76 13.21
C LEU A 6 -24.66 -4.14 11.81
N ILE A 7 -23.96 -3.02 11.71
CA ILE A 7 -23.67 -2.35 10.44
C ILE A 7 -22.31 -2.81 9.89
N PRO A 8 -22.19 -3.08 8.58
CA PRO A 8 -20.90 -3.40 7.96
C PRO A 8 -19.93 -2.23 8.09
N ILE A 9 -18.67 -2.54 8.43
CA ILE A 9 -17.56 -1.59 8.47
C ILE A 9 -16.59 -1.98 7.36
N ALA A 10 -16.50 -1.16 6.31
CA ALA A 10 -15.52 -1.31 5.24
C ALA A 10 -14.45 -0.24 5.42
N THR A 11 -13.25 -0.66 5.81
CA THR A 11 -12.10 0.22 6.05
C THR A 11 -10.88 -0.35 5.35
N SER A 12 -9.88 0.51 5.14
CA SER A 12 -8.67 0.25 4.33
C SER A 12 -8.88 0.34 2.83
N ALA A 13 -7.86 0.84 2.13
CA ALA A 13 -7.83 0.87 0.67
C ALA A 13 -7.75 -0.54 0.05
N LEU A 14 -7.37 -1.56 0.83
CA LEU A 14 -7.30 -2.96 0.37
C LEU A 14 -8.63 -3.49 -0.17
N VAL A 15 -9.76 -2.95 0.31
CA VAL A 15 -11.11 -3.27 -0.20
C VAL A 15 -11.21 -3.00 -1.72
N GLN A 16 -10.46 -2.03 -2.24
CA GLN A 16 -10.48 -1.65 -3.65
C GLN A 16 -9.76 -2.66 -4.55
N ILE A 17 -8.86 -3.50 -3.99
CA ILE A 17 -8.05 -4.43 -4.78
C ILE A 17 -8.93 -5.38 -5.59
N SER A 18 -10.01 -5.90 -5.00
CA SER A 18 -10.92 -6.82 -5.69
C SER A 18 -11.57 -6.18 -6.93
N SER A 19 -11.95 -4.90 -6.85
CA SER A 19 -12.49 -4.14 -7.98
C SER A 19 -11.42 -3.81 -9.03
N ILE A 20 -10.20 -3.47 -8.60
CA ILE A 20 -9.06 -3.23 -9.51
C ILE A 20 -8.72 -4.52 -10.28
N MET A 21 -8.60 -5.64 -9.57
CA MET A 21 -8.28 -6.94 -10.16
C MET A 21 -9.33 -7.40 -11.18
N ALA A 22 -10.60 -7.01 -11.01
CA ALA A 22 -11.66 -7.34 -11.94
C ALA A 22 -11.53 -6.67 -13.33
N VAL A 23 -10.78 -5.56 -13.42
CA VAL A 23 -10.58 -4.82 -14.68
C VAL A 23 -9.18 -4.99 -15.27
N LEU A 24 -8.23 -5.55 -14.51
CA LEU A 24 -6.88 -5.80 -14.98
C LEU A 24 -6.78 -7.05 -15.86
N LEU A 25 -5.87 -7.01 -16.83
CA LEU A 25 -5.55 -8.17 -17.66
C LEU A 25 -5.02 -9.35 -16.81
N PRO A 26 -5.15 -10.60 -17.26
CA PRO A 26 -4.43 -11.71 -16.66
C PRO A 26 -2.91 -11.50 -16.74
N GLY A 27 -2.17 -11.94 -15.72
CA GLY A 27 -0.70 -11.93 -15.74
C GLY A 27 -0.02 -10.63 -15.31
N VAL A 28 -0.77 -9.57 -14.97
CA VAL A 28 -0.22 -8.32 -14.40
C VAL A 28 -0.42 -8.28 -12.89
N PHE A 29 0.24 -7.37 -12.19
CA PHE A 29 0.29 -7.34 -10.74
C PHE A 29 -0.24 -6.01 -10.18
N VAL A 30 -0.70 -6.05 -8.94
CA VAL A 30 -1.08 -4.84 -8.18
C VAL A 30 0.00 -4.60 -7.13
N GLY A 31 0.59 -3.41 -7.18
CA GLY A 31 1.46 -2.91 -6.12
C GLY A 31 0.63 -2.37 -4.95
N VAL A 32 1.13 -2.51 -3.73
CA VAL A 32 0.55 -1.94 -2.52
C VAL A 32 1.65 -1.24 -1.74
N LEU A 33 1.53 0.06 -1.54
CA LEU A 33 2.34 0.78 -0.55
C LEU A 33 1.61 0.80 0.79
N THR A 34 2.32 0.45 1.85
CA THR A 34 1.78 0.44 3.22
C THR A 34 2.76 1.07 4.21
N TYR A 35 2.25 1.42 5.39
CA TYR A 35 3.07 1.92 6.48
C TYR A 35 4.08 0.87 6.97
N ASP A 36 3.66 -0.39 7.09
CA ASP A 36 4.47 -1.47 7.63
C ASP A 36 4.20 -2.78 6.89
N GLU A 37 5.12 -3.17 5.99
CA GLU A 37 5.01 -4.38 5.19
C GLU A 37 5.08 -5.67 6.02
N GLU A 38 5.68 -5.63 7.22
CA GLU A 38 5.75 -6.81 8.08
C GLU A 38 4.40 -7.14 8.73
N ARG A 39 3.50 -6.15 8.79
CA ARG A 39 2.14 -6.31 9.33
C ARG A 39 1.13 -6.68 8.25
N LEU A 40 1.34 -6.25 7.01
CA LEU A 40 0.45 -6.57 5.91
C LEU A 40 0.88 -7.88 5.22
N GLY A 41 0.36 -9.00 5.72
CA GLY A 41 0.63 -10.35 5.17
C GLY A 41 -0.53 -10.98 4.39
N GLU A 42 -0.31 -12.21 3.92
CA GLU A 42 -1.27 -13.00 3.13
C GLU A 42 -2.67 -13.10 3.76
N ALA A 43 -2.74 -13.34 5.08
CA ALA A 43 -4.00 -13.45 5.80
C ALA A 43 -4.89 -12.19 5.67
N HIS A 44 -4.29 -11.00 5.53
CA HIS A 44 -5.04 -9.77 5.30
C HIS A 44 -5.61 -9.73 3.87
N LEU A 45 -4.82 -10.15 2.88
CA LEU A 45 -5.25 -10.19 1.49
C LEU A 45 -6.37 -11.23 1.28
N GLU A 46 -6.23 -12.40 1.89
CA GLU A 46 -7.24 -13.46 1.85
C GLU A 46 -8.57 -13.01 2.48
N ALA A 47 -8.53 -12.22 3.56
CA ALA A 47 -9.73 -11.66 4.18
C ALA A 47 -10.54 -10.74 3.24
N PHE A 48 -9.89 -10.16 2.23
CA PHE A 48 -10.55 -9.37 1.17
C PHE A 48 -10.88 -10.19 -0.09
N GLY A 49 -10.69 -11.51 -0.05
CA GLY A 49 -10.89 -12.39 -1.20
C GLY A 49 -9.84 -12.21 -2.30
N VAL A 50 -8.69 -11.64 -1.97
CA VAL A 50 -7.62 -11.35 -2.92
C VAL A 50 -6.55 -12.44 -2.82
N GLY A 51 -6.30 -13.14 -3.92
CA GLY A 51 -5.18 -14.07 -4.01
C GLY A 51 -3.85 -13.33 -3.95
N ALA A 52 -3.04 -13.59 -2.91
CA ALA A 52 -1.76 -12.93 -2.66
C ALA A 52 -0.76 -13.07 -3.83
N ILE A 53 -0.94 -14.09 -4.67
CA ILE A 53 -0.05 -14.40 -5.79
C ILE A 53 0.18 -13.22 -6.76
N ARG A 54 -0.79 -12.33 -6.94
CA ARG A 54 -0.70 -11.16 -7.86
C ARG A 54 -0.49 -9.81 -7.16
N ILE A 55 -0.20 -9.82 -5.86
CA ILE A 55 -0.03 -8.60 -5.06
C ILE A 55 1.44 -8.44 -4.66
N ARG A 56 1.99 -7.24 -4.80
CA ARG A 56 3.35 -6.91 -4.37
C ARG A 56 3.29 -5.78 -3.36
N ILE A 57 3.73 -6.05 -2.13
CA ILE A 57 3.64 -5.12 -1.02
C ILE A 57 5.03 -4.51 -0.80
N ARG A 58 5.05 -3.20 -0.57
CA ARG A 58 6.23 -2.47 -0.10
C ARG A 58 5.83 -1.55 1.05
N GLY A 59 6.60 -1.64 2.12
CA GLY A 59 6.53 -0.70 3.24
C GLY A 59 7.36 0.54 2.93
N ILE A 60 6.95 1.67 3.48
CA ILE A 60 7.85 2.83 3.56
C ILE A 60 9.09 2.52 4.42
N PRO A 61 10.20 3.24 4.24
CA PRO A 61 11.43 3.00 4.98
C PRO A 61 11.23 3.06 6.51
N LYS A 62 11.67 2.01 7.20
CA LYS A 62 11.67 1.99 8.66
C LYS A 62 12.52 3.12 9.21
N GLY A 63 11.90 3.98 10.03
CA GLY A 63 12.56 5.13 10.63
C GLY A 63 12.68 6.33 9.67
N GLY A 64 12.05 6.24 8.50
CA GLY A 64 11.82 7.34 7.57
C GLY A 64 10.96 8.47 8.13
N HIS A 65 10.70 9.50 7.33
CA HIS A 65 10.01 10.72 7.77
C HIS A 65 8.60 10.43 8.28
N LEU A 66 7.80 9.64 7.57
CA LEU A 66 6.44 9.30 8.04
C LEU A 66 6.49 8.51 9.36
N HIS A 67 7.44 7.59 9.52
CA HIS A 67 7.62 6.88 10.79
C HIS A 67 7.95 7.85 11.93
N ARG A 68 8.85 8.81 11.70
CA ARG A 68 9.25 9.75 12.74
C ARG A 68 8.13 10.74 13.10
N VAL A 69 7.37 11.22 12.11
CA VAL A 69 6.17 12.04 12.36
C VAL A 69 5.17 11.29 13.23
N ILE A 70 4.81 10.05 12.86
CA ILE A 70 3.79 9.26 13.59
C ILE A 70 4.29 8.79 14.97
N GLN A 71 5.52 8.27 15.05
CA GLN A 71 6.01 7.60 16.27
C GLN A 71 6.66 8.56 17.26
N LYS A 72 7.26 9.66 16.78
CA LYS A 72 8.04 10.59 17.60
C LYS A 72 7.44 11.99 17.66
N GLY A 73 6.39 12.28 16.88
CA GLY A 73 5.81 13.61 16.79
C GLY A 73 6.76 14.65 16.18
N GLU A 74 7.67 14.21 15.30
CA GLU A 74 8.50 15.14 14.53
C GLU A 74 7.66 16.03 13.61
N GLU A 75 8.20 17.20 13.25
CA GLU A 75 7.51 18.14 12.38
C GLU A 75 7.25 17.53 10.99
N TYR A 76 6.03 17.72 10.51
CA TYR A 76 5.66 17.32 9.16
C TYR A 76 6.47 18.12 8.13
N ASN A 77 7.11 17.42 7.20
CA ASN A 77 7.86 18.02 6.11
C ASN A 77 7.38 17.37 4.81
N GLN A 78 6.69 18.14 3.98
CA GLN A 78 6.08 17.62 2.75
C GLN A 78 7.12 17.07 1.77
N LEU A 79 8.27 17.73 1.63
CA LEU A 79 9.32 17.30 0.70
C LEU A 79 9.91 15.94 1.10
N PHE A 80 10.19 15.75 2.39
CA PHE A 80 10.70 14.45 2.86
C PHE A 80 9.67 13.34 2.77
N MET A 81 8.39 13.65 3.00
CA MET A 81 7.29 12.71 2.77
C MET A 81 7.21 12.32 1.30
N GLU A 82 7.22 13.29 0.39
CA GLU A 82 7.11 13.06 -1.05
C GLU A 82 8.25 12.20 -1.57
N LEU A 83 9.50 12.55 -1.25
CA LEU A 83 10.68 11.77 -1.62
C LEU A 83 10.56 10.32 -1.12
N GLU A 84 10.14 10.14 0.13
CA GLU A 84 9.96 8.81 0.71
C GLU A 84 8.90 7.97 0.00
N MET A 85 7.76 8.59 -0.39
CA MET A 85 6.70 7.88 -1.11
C MET A 85 7.13 7.51 -2.53
N VAL A 86 7.79 8.43 -3.23
CA VAL A 86 8.29 8.20 -4.60
C VAL A 86 9.36 7.12 -4.60
N ASP A 87 10.35 7.20 -3.70
CA ASP A 87 11.42 6.20 -3.61
C ASP A 87 10.85 4.81 -3.32
N ALA A 88 9.89 4.68 -2.39
CA ALA A 88 9.24 3.41 -2.09
C ALA A 88 8.43 2.86 -3.27
N ALA A 89 7.74 3.72 -4.03
CA ALA A 89 7.02 3.34 -5.24
C ALA A 89 7.97 2.82 -6.33
N VAL A 90 9.06 3.55 -6.57
CA VAL A 90 10.09 3.21 -7.56
C VAL A 90 10.77 1.88 -7.19
N ASP A 91 11.13 1.68 -5.92
CA ASP A 91 11.71 0.44 -5.43
C ASP A 91 10.76 -0.75 -5.61
N LEU A 92 9.47 -0.55 -5.36
CA LEU A 92 8.46 -1.58 -5.58
C LEU A 92 8.39 -1.98 -7.05
N VAL A 93 8.27 -1.00 -7.96
CA VAL A 93 8.24 -1.24 -9.42
C VAL A 93 9.50 -1.96 -9.88
N ASN A 94 10.68 -1.45 -9.55
CA ASN A 94 11.96 -2.04 -9.94
C ASN A 94 12.11 -3.48 -9.44
N SER A 95 11.70 -3.74 -8.19
CA SER A 95 11.78 -5.08 -7.61
C SER A 95 10.82 -6.09 -8.26
N ALA A 96 9.68 -5.63 -8.76
CA ALA A 96 8.71 -6.45 -9.48
C ALA A 96 9.15 -6.69 -10.93
N ASP A 97 9.64 -5.65 -11.61
CA ASP A 97 10.18 -5.75 -12.97
C ASP A 97 11.38 -6.71 -13.05
N ALA A 98 12.26 -6.69 -12.06
CA ALA A 98 13.38 -7.63 -11.95
C ALA A 98 12.93 -9.11 -11.89
N LYS A 99 11.67 -9.38 -11.52
CA LYS A 99 11.06 -10.72 -11.47
C LYS A 99 10.15 -11.00 -12.67
N GLY A 100 10.02 -10.06 -13.60
CA GLY A 100 9.06 -10.14 -14.72
C GLY A 100 7.61 -9.93 -14.30
N GLU A 101 7.37 -9.26 -13.17
CA GLU A 101 6.06 -9.08 -12.55
C GLU A 101 5.55 -7.65 -12.81
N LYS A 102 5.05 -7.39 -14.02
CA LYS A 102 4.62 -6.05 -14.42
C LYS A 102 3.47 -5.53 -13.53
N LEU A 103 3.69 -4.42 -12.84
CA LEU A 103 2.65 -3.72 -12.08
C LEU A 103 1.79 -2.86 -13.02
N GLU A 104 0.47 -2.94 -12.91
CA GLU A 104 -0.49 -2.11 -13.69
C GLU A 104 -1.42 -1.27 -12.81
N ALA A 105 -1.32 -1.42 -11.50
CA ALA A 105 -2.01 -0.60 -10.52
C ALA A 105 -1.20 -0.48 -9.24
N LEU A 106 -1.33 0.64 -8.55
CA LEU A 106 -0.72 0.89 -7.25
C LEU A 106 -1.83 1.30 -6.26
N VAL A 107 -1.91 0.59 -5.13
CA VAL A 107 -2.82 0.91 -4.03
C VAL A 107 -2.02 1.56 -2.90
N LEU A 108 -2.45 2.75 -2.50
CA LEU A 108 -1.89 3.48 -1.37
C LEU A 108 -2.71 3.15 -0.11
N GLU A 109 -2.20 2.24 0.72
CA GLU A 109 -2.96 1.65 1.82
C GLU A 109 -3.09 2.58 3.04
N CYS A 110 -2.04 3.34 3.35
CA CYS A 110 -2.04 4.25 4.49
C CYS A 110 -2.69 5.60 4.14
N THR A 111 -3.52 6.14 5.04
CA THR A 111 -4.23 7.42 4.84
C THR A 111 -3.34 8.64 4.62
N GLN A 112 -2.04 8.55 4.96
CA GLN A 112 -1.06 9.61 4.75
C GLN A 112 -0.40 9.58 3.37
N MET A 113 -0.66 8.55 2.56
CA MET A 113 -0.04 8.36 1.24
C MET A 113 -0.80 9.01 0.07
N PRO A 114 -2.15 9.01 0.01
CA PRO A 114 -2.90 9.58 -1.12
C PRO A 114 -2.54 11.02 -1.53
N PRO A 115 -2.15 11.95 -0.62
CA PRO A 115 -1.72 13.29 -1.03
C PRO A 115 -0.51 13.32 -1.98
N PHE A 116 0.28 12.24 -2.04
CA PHE A 116 1.48 12.13 -2.88
C PHE A 116 1.24 11.33 -4.17
N ALA A 117 -0.01 10.97 -4.48
CA ALA A 117 -0.33 10.18 -5.66
C ALA A 117 0.14 10.84 -6.97
N GLU A 118 0.01 12.17 -7.09
CA GLU A 118 0.47 12.91 -8.28
C GLU A 118 2.00 12.87 -8.44
N ALA A 119 2.75 12.93 -7.34
CA ALA A 119 4.22 12.86 -7.39
C ALA A 119 4.74 11.45 -7.74
N ILE A 120 3.93 10.42 -7.48
CA ILE A 120 4.27 9.02 -7.80
C ILE A 120 4.03 8.68 -9.27
N GLN A 121 3.11 9.36 -9.96
CA GLN A 121 2.71 9.07 -11.35
C GLN A 121 3.71 9.60 -12.39
#